data_AF-A0A836RX65-F1
#
_entry.id   AF-A0A836RX65-F1
#
_cell.length_a   1.000
_cell.length_b   1.000
_cell.length_c   1.000
_cell.angle_alpha   90.00
_cell.angle_beta   90.00
_cell.angle_gamma   90.00
#
_symmetry.space_group_name_H-M   'P 1'
#
loop_
_entity.id
_entity.type
_entity.pdbx_description
1 polymer ?
#
loop_
_entity_poly.entity_id
_entity_poly.type
_entity_poly.pdbx_seq_one_letter_code
_entity_poly.pdbx_strand_id
1 'polypeptide(L)'
;EIDAEAAKLMVQLTGYLSFDDEGHLYEHSVEVQIPFLQYVLGSDFKIVPIVVLNQTLDVARRIAEAYLILRREHGFNAVLLATSDLNHYEPYDATVKKDTAVLRAVETGDAEEVLRVIEEMSVTACGPAPLAAAVHVASLTGASRRILKYANSGDVTGEKSWVVGYPAISVG
;
A
#
# COMPACT_ATOMS: atom_id res chain seq x y z
N GLU A 1 14.34 -7.65 -11.40
CA GLU A 1 14.47 -6.72 -12.56
C GLU A 1 13.21 -5.87 -12.67
N ILE A 2 13.22 -4.78 -13.44
CA ILE A 2 11.99 -4.02 -13.74
C ILE A 2 11.27 -4.66 -14.94
N ASP A 3 9.96 -4.80 -14.85
CA ASP A 3 9.14 -5.19 -16.01
C ASP A 3 8.76 -3.95 -16.83
N ALA A 4 9.54 -3.67 -17.87
CA ALA A 4 9.36 -2.48 -18.70
C ALA A 4 8.03 -2.48 -19.48
N GLU A 5 7.52 -3.65 -19.87
CA GLU A 5 6.26 -3.76 -20.60
C GLU A 5 5.07 -3.45 -19.67
N ALA A 6 5.05 -4.08 -18.49
CA ALA A 6 4.04 -3.81 -17.48
C ALA A 6 4.09 -2.35 -17.01
N ALA A 7 5.28 -1.79 -16.79
CA ALA A 7 5.45 -0.40 -16.38
C ALA A 7 4.86 0.57 -17.41
N LYS A 8 5.12 0.34 -18.71
CA LYS A 8 4.56 1.16 -19.79
C LYS A 8 3.04 1.09 -19.85
N LEU A 9 2.47 -0.10 -19.66
CA LEU A 9 1.02 -0.28 -19.61
C LEU A 9 0.41 0.44 -18.40
N MET A 10 1.01 0.34 -17.21
CA MET A 10 0.54 1.05 -16.02
C MET A 10 0.52 2.58 -16.24
N VAL A 11 1.56 3.14 -16.87
CA VAL A 11 1.59 4.57 -17.25
C VAL A 11 0.44 4.93 -18.20
N GLN A 12 0.23 4.13 -19.25
CA GLN A 12 -0.82 4.37 -20.23
C GLN A 12 -2.24 4.24 -19.65
N LEU A 13 -2.47 3.23 -18.80
CA LEU A 13 -3.78 2.91 -18.25
C LEU A 13 -4.21 3.88 -17.13
N THR A 14 -3.26 4.35 -16.32
CA THR A 14 -3.57 5.29 -15.23
C THR A 14 -3.77 6.73 -15.74
N GLY A 15 -3.03 7.14 -16.78
CA GLY A 15 -3.03 8.50 -17.30
C GLY A 15 -2.50 9.57 -16.32
N TYR A 16 -1.97 9.15 -15.16
CA TYR A 16 -1.39 10.02 -14.12
C TYR A 16 0.04 9.67 -13.75
N LEU A 17 0.43 8.42 -13.95
CA LEU A 17 1.80 8.01 -13.72
C LEU A 17 2.67 8.49 -14.88
N SER A 18 3.90 8.87 -14.57
CA SER A 18 4.96 9.17 -15.54
C SER A 18 6.22 8.43 -15.12
N PHE A 19 7.08 8.12 -16.09
CA PHE A 19 8.43 7.67 -15.78
C PHE A 19 9.21 8.82 -15.15
N ASP A 20 9.78 8.57 -13.98
CA ASP A 20 10.56 9.54 -13.23
C ASP A 20 11.66 8.83 -12.43
N ASP A 21 12.87 8.80 -12.98
CA ASP A 21 14.02 8.18 -12.33
C ASP A 21 14.47 8.96 -11.08
N GLU A 22 14.27 10.28 -11.03
CA GLU A 22 14.67 11.12 -9.90
C GLU A 22 13.70 10.99 -8.72
N GLY A 23 12.39 10.86 -8.99
CA GLY A 23 11.37 10.63 -7.96
C GLY A 23 11.61 9.34 -7.15
N HIS A 24 12.28 8.35 -7.74
CA HIS A 24 12.68 7.12 -7.05
C HIS A 24 13.94 7.26 -6.18
N LEU A 25 14.82 8.24 -6.45
CA LEU A 25 16.08 8.40 -5.69
C LEU A 25 15.87 8.85 -4.24
N TYR A 26 14.72 9.46 -3.95
CA TYR A 26 14.38 10.00 -2.63
C TYR A 26 13.32 9.17 -1.90
N GLU A 27 12.95 7.99 -2.43
CA GLU A 27 11.93 7.12 -1.89
C GLU A 27 12.51 5.72 -1.65
N HIS A 28 12.32 5.18 -0.44
CA HIS A 28 12.96 3.94 -0.01
C HIS A 28 11.98 2.80 0.29
N SER A 29 10.67 3.04 0.24
CA SER A 29 9.64 2.04 0.57
C SER A 29 9.75 0.78 -0.29
N VAL A 30 10.07 0.95 -1.58
CA VAL A 30 10.30 -0.17 -2.50
C VAL A 30 11.56 -0.94 -2.13
N GLU A 31 12.65 -0.23 -1.80
CA GLU A 31 13.94 -0.83 -1.46
C GLU A 31 13.87 -1.71 -0.20
N VAL A 32 13.01 -1.36 0.75
CA VAL A 32 12.77 -2.15 1.97
C VAL A 32 12.06 -3.48 1.67
N GLN A 33 11.21 -3.53 0.64
CA GLN A 33 10.44 -4.75 0.31
C GLN A 33 11.26 -5.76 -0.52
N ILE A 34 12.18 -5.30 -1.36
CA ILE A 34 12.92 -6.17 -2.29
C ILE A 34 13.65 -7.32 -1.56
N PRO A 35 14.43 -7.08 -0.48
CA PRO A 35 15.11 -8.16 0.22
C PRO A 35 14.16 -9.20 0.81
N PHE A 36 13.02 -8.75 1.35
CA PHE A 36 11.98 -9.65 1.86
C PHE A 36 11.43 -10.52 0.74
N LEU A 37 11.02 -9.90 -0.38
CA LEU A 37 10.49 -10.63 -1.55
C LEU A 37 11.51 -11.62 -2.11
N GLN A 38 12.79 -11.24 -2.21
CA GLN A 38 13.86 -12.13 -2.65
C GLN A 38 14.05 -13.32 -1.72
N TYR A 39 13.89 -13.12 -0.42
CA TYR A 39 13.99 -14.20 0.57
C TYR A 39 12.84 -15.20 0.45
N VAL A 40 11.59 -14.75 0.27
CA VAL A 40 10.42 -15.65 0.19
C VAL A 40 10.17 -16.24 -1.20
N LEU A 41 10.49 -15.52 -2.28
CA LEU A 41 10.15 -15.89 -3.66
C LEU A 41 11.37 -16.27 -4.51
N GLY A 42 12.59 -16.08 -4.01
CA GLY A 42 13.81 -16.16 -4.82
C GLY A 42 13.97 -14.95 -5.74
N SER A 43 14.70 -15.07 -6.85
CA SER A 43 14.99 -13.93 -7.75
C SER A 43 14.24 -13.98 -9.09
N ASP A 44 13.36 -14.96 -9.28
CA ASP A 44 12.62 -15.16 -10.54
C ASP A 44 11.31 -14.36 -10.56
N PHE A 45 11.43 -13.04 -10.39
CA PHE A 45 10.33 -12.11 -10.53
C PHE A 45 10.80 -10.75 -11.02
N LYS A 46 9.86 -10.01 -11.60
CA LYS A 46 10.05 -8.61 -11.98
C LYS A 46 9.15 -7.72 -11.14
N ILE A 47 9.53 -6.46 -11.02
CA ILE A 47 8.77 -5.44 -10.29
C ILE A 47 8.39 -4.29 -11.20
N VAL A 48 7.30 -3.61 -10.84
CA VAL A 48 6.95 -2.29 -11.38
C VAL A 48 6.91 -1.36 -10.16
N PRO A 49 8.00 -0.62 -9.87
CA PRO A 49 8.00 0.33 -8.77
C PRO A 49 7.09 1.51 -9.12
N ILE A 50 6.20 1.89 -8.19
CA ILE A 50 5.30 3.03 -8.36
C ILE A 50 5.41 3.88 -7.10
N VAL A 51 5.94 5.10 -7.25
CA VAL A 51 5.97 6.09 -6.18
C VAL A 51 4.72 6.96 -6.30
N VAL A 52 3.97 7.07 -5.21
CA VAL A 52 2.71 7.81 -5.17
C VAL A 52 2.90 9.08 -4.35
N LEU A 53 3.05 10.22 -5.02
CA LEU A 53 3.16 11.52 -4.34
C LEU A 53 1.78 12.11 -4.00
N ASN A 54 0.83 12.00 -4.93
CA ASN A 54 -0.52 12.52 -4.74
C ASN A 54 -1.44 11.45 -4.12
N GLN A 55 -1.79 11.64 -2.86
CA GLN A 55 -2.46 10.64 -2.02
C GLN A 55 -3.99 10.75 -2.04
N THR A 56 -4.59 10.88 -3.23
CA THR A 56 -6.05 11.05 -3.38
C THR A 56 -6.78 9.76 -3.73
N LEU A 57 -8.09 9.74 -3.49
CA LEU A 57 -8.98 8.63 -3.85
C LEU A 57 -8.95 8.33 -5.35
N ASP A 58 -8.89 9.35 -6.19
CA ASP A 58 -8.84 9.18 -7.65
C ASP A 58 -7.56 8.46 -8.09
N VAL A 59 -6.40 8.84 -7.53
CA VAL A 59 -5.13 8.13 -7.79
C VAL A 59 -5.20 6.67 -7.33
N ALA A 60 -5.73 6.42 -6.13
CA ALA A 60 -5.91 5.06 -5.62
C ALA A 60 -6.79 4.20 -6.54
N ARG A 61 -7.94 4.73 -6.98
CA ARG A 61 -8.85 4.05 -7.91
C ARG A 61 -8.17 3.74 -9.25
N ARG A 62 -7.48 4.72 -9.84
CA ARG A 62 -6.81 4.52 -11.13
C ARG A 62 -5.69 3.49 -11.07
N ILE A 63 -4.88 3.47 -10.00
CA ILE A 63 -3.85 2.43 -9.83
C ILE A 63 -4.49 1.04 -9.75
N ALA A 64 -5.56 0.90 -8.96
CA ALA A 64 -6.29 -0.36 -8.81
C ALA A 64 -6.92 -0.84 -10.12
N GLU A 65 -7.60 0.05 -10.85
CA GLU A 65 -8.22 -0.25 -12.14
C GLU A 65 -7.17 -0.64 -13.19
N ALA A 66 -6.07 0.13 -13.30
CA ALA A 66 -4.97 -0.18 -14.21
C ALA A 66 -4.33 -1.54 -13.89
N TYR A 67 -4.12 -1.86 -12.61
CA TYR A 67 -3.63 -3.17 -12.18
C TYR A 67 -4.58 -4.31 -12.60
N LEU A 68 -5.89 -4.11 -12.47
CA LEU A 68 -6.88 -5.12 -12.87
C LEU A 68 -6.92 -5.31 -14.39
N ILE A 69 -6.84 -4.24 -15.18
CA ILE A 69 -6.75 -4.29 -16.65
C ILE A 69 -5.46 -5.00 -17.07
N LEU A 70 -4.32 -4.65 -16.47
CA LEU A 70 -3.02 -5.30 -16.72
C LEU A 70 -3.12 -6.82 -16.55
N ARG A 71 -3.77 -7.30 -15.49
CA ARG A 71 -3.93 -8.74 -15.24
C ARG A 71 -4.94 -9.40 -16.18
N ARG A 72 -6.11 -8.78 -16.40
CA ARG A 72 -7.24 -9.40 -17.11
C ARG A 72 -7.13 -9.33 -18.61
N GLU A 73 -6.67 -8.19 -19.14
CA GLU A 73 -6.65 -7.91 -20.57
C GLU A 73 -5.27 -8.15 -21.18
N HIS A 74 -4.19 -7.96 -20.41
CA HIS A 74 -2.82 -8.17 -20.87
C HIS A 74 -2.16 -9.44 -20.31
N GLY A 75 -2.87 -10.21 -19.46
CA GLY A 75 -2.45 -11.56 -19.05
C GLY A 75 -1.28 -11.60 -18.06
N PHE A 76 -0.91 -10.49 -17.42
CA PHE A 76 0.18 -10.48 -16.44
C PHE A 76 -0.20 -11.24 -15.17
N ASN A 77 0.67 -12.17 -14.75
CA ASN A 77 0.58 -12.80 -13.43
C ASN A 77 1.21 -11.90 -12.36
N ALA A 78 0.48 -10.86 -11.95
CA ALA A 78 0.97 -9.84 -11.03
C ALA A 78 0.26 -9.88 -9.66
N VAL A 79 0.96 -9.41 -8.64
CA VAL A 79 0.44 -9.12 -7.30
C VAL A 79 0.62 -7.63 -7.04
N LEU A 80 -0.41 -6.95 -6.55
CA LEU A 80 -0.30 -5.56 -6.10
C LEU A 80 0.19 -5.55 -4.64
N LEU A 81 1.40 -5.03 -4.42
CA LEU A 81 1.95 -4.79 -3.09
C LEU A 81 1.79 -3.31 -2.73
N ALA A 82 0.90 -3.01 -1.80
CA ALA A 82 0.75 -1.67 -1.23
C ALA A 82 1.62 -1.53 0.02
N THR A 83 2.50 -0.53 0.05
CA THR A 83 3.43 -0.27 1.15
C THR A 83 2.96 0.92 1.97
N SER A 84 2.78 0.74 3.28
CA SER A 84 2.49 1.82 4.22
C SER A 84 2.75 1.38 5.65
N ASP A 85 3.46 2.22 6.40
CA ASP A 85 3.29 2.33 7.85
C ASP A 85 2.00 3.12 8.14
N LEU A 86 1.44 2.96 9.33
CA LEU A 86 0.26 3.71 9.76
C LEU A 86 0.65 4.94 10.59
N ASN A 87 0.16 5.08 11.82
CA ASN A 87 0.42 6.27 12.61
C ASN A 87 1.89 6.34 13.05
N HIS A 88 2.45 7.56 13.11
CA HIS A 88 3.84 7.81 13.46
C HIS A 88 3.96 8.74 14.67
N TYR A 89 4.91 8.41 15.53
CA TYR A 89 5.47 9.27 16.58
C TYR A 89 4.47 9.81 17.61
N GLU A 90 3.38 9.09 17.85
CA GLU A 90 2.48 9.33 18.97
C GLU A 90 2.60 8.23 20.03
N PRO A 91 2.12 8.47 21.27
CA PRO A 91 2.11 7.45 22.31
C PRO A 91 1.40 6.17 21.89
N TYR A 92 1.86 5.05 22.44
CA TYR A 92 1.42 3.70 22.10
C TYR A 92 -0.11 3.55 22.02
N ASP A 93 -0.83 3.96 23.07
CA ASP A 93 -2.29 3.78 23.12
C ASP A 93 -3.04 4.64 22.09
N ALA A 94 -2.53 5.84 21.80
CA ALA A 94 -3.11 6.71 20.76
C ALA A 94 -2.91 6.10 19.38
N THR A 95 -1.71 5.57 19.11
CA THR A 95 -1.36 4.88 17.87
C THR A 95 -2.23 3.64 17.67
N VAL A 96 -2.32 2.77 18.68
CA VAL A 96 -3.19 1.57 18.62
C VAL A 96 -4.64 1.95 18.34
N LYS A 97 -5.17 3.00 18.97
CA LYS A 97 -6.54 3.46 18.74
C LYS A 97 -6.76 3.91 17.29
N LYS A 98 -5.87 4.75 16.77
CA LYS A 98 -5.93 5.28 15.40
C LYS A 98 -5.80 4.16 14.37
N ASP A 99 -4.78 3.33 14.50
CA ASP A 99 -4.49 2.25 13.55
C ASP A 99 -5.60 1.21 13.55
N THR A 100 -6.17 0.87 14.72
CA THR A 100 -7.33 -0.04 14.79
C THR A 100 -8.53 0.49 14.01
N ALA A 101 -8.76 1.81 13.98
CA ALA A 101 -9.84 2.40 13.19
C ALA A 101 -9.57 2.24 11.69
N VAL A 102 -8.34 2.49 11.24
CA VAL A 102 -7.94 2.30 9.83
C VAL A 102 -8.04 0.83 9.44
N LEU A 103 -7.57 -0.09 10.26
CA LEU A 103 -7.63 -1.54 9.98
C LEU A 103 -9.07 -2.04 9.88
N ARG A 104 -9.99 -1.54 10.72
CA ARG A 104 -11.43 -1.83 10.58
C ARG A 104 -11.98 -1.30 9.26
N ALA A 105 -11.64 -0.07 8.88
CA ALA A 105 -12.04 0.49 7.59
C ALA A 105 -11.50 -0.35 6.42
N VAL A 106 -10.28 -0.88 6.52
CA VAL A 106 -9.72 -1.81 5.52
C VAL A 106 -10.53 -3.11 5.47
N GLU A 107 -10.88 -3.72 6.60
CA GLU A 107 -11.62 -4.99 6.60
C GLU A 107 -13.06 -4.84 6.09
N THR A 108 -13.77 -3.79 6.52
CA THR A 108 -15.23 -3.68 6.33
C THR A 108 -15.67 -2.59 5.35
N GLY A 109 -14.84 -1.56 5.12
CA GLY A 109 -15.18 -0.40 4.32
C GLY A 109 -14.79 -0.53 2.84
N ASP A 110 -14.59 0.61 2.20
CA ASP A 110 -14.02 0.74 0.86
C ASP A 110 -12.86 1.74 0.86
N ALA A 111 -12.31 2.04 -0.32
CA ALA A 111 -11.19 2.95 -0.47
C ALA A 111 -11.48 4.37 0.05
N GLU A 112 -12.73 4.84 -0.06
CA GLU A 112 -13.14 6.17 0.40
C GLU A 112 -13.24 6.20 1.93
N GLU A 113 -13.82 5.16 2.53
CA GLU A 113 -13.87 4.98 3.98
C GLU A 113 -12.47 4.97 4.61
N VAL A 114 -11.52 4.25 4.00
CA VAL A 114 -10.14 4.18 4.49
C VAL A 114 -9.49 5.57 4.52
N LEU A 115 -9.58 6.31 3.42
CA LEU A 115 -9.02 7.66 3.34
C LEU A 115 -9.72 8.63 4.30
N ARG A 116 -11.06 8.53 4.42
CA ARG A 116 -11.84 9.35 5.35
C ARG A 116 -11.42 9.11 6.79
N VAL A 117 -11.27 7.85 7.21
CA VAL A 117 -10.84 7.52 8.58
C VAL A 117 -9.41 8.00 8.84
N ILE A 118 -8.49 7.86 7.87
CA ILE A 118 -7.12 8.39 8.00
C ILE A 118 -7.14 9.90 8.21
N GLU A 119 -7.95 10.64 7.45
CA GLU A 119 -8.09 12.10 7.57
C GLU A 119 -8.75 12.51 8.89
N GLU A 120 -9.93 11.98 9.20
CA GLU A 120 -10.73 12.32 10.40
C GLU A 120 -9.97 12.03 11.71
N MET A 121 -9.19 10.95 11.74
CA MET A 121 -8.40 10.56 12.89
C MET A 121 -6.99 11.17 12.88
N SER A 122 -6.63 11.94 11.84
CA SER A 122 -5.29 12.50 11.64
C SER A 122 -4.19 11.43 11.80
N VAL A 123 -4.35 10.32 11.08
CA VAL A 123 -3.36 9.23 11.02
C VAL A 123 -2.26 9.64 10.05
N THR A 124 -1.01 9.63 10.50
CA THR A 124 0.13 10.05 9.68
C THR A 124 0.66 8.92 8.78
N ALA A 125 -0.23 8.10 8.19
CA ALA A 125 0.15 7.00 7.31
C ALA A 125 1.00 7.50 6.13
N CYS A 126 2.04 6.75 5.76
CA CYS A 126 2.95 7.17 4.67
C CYS A 126 2.44 6.76 3.27
N GLY A 127 1.58 5.74 3.17
CA GLY A 127 0.99 5.26 1.92
C GLY A 127 -0.55 5.11 1.95
N PRO A 128 -1.32 6.17 2.26
CA PRO A 128 -2.78 6.11 2.30
C PRO A 128 -3.43 5.74 0.94
N ALA A 129 -3.00 6.32 -0.18
CA ALA A 129 -3.52 5.96 -1.49
C ALA A 129 -3.10 4.56 -1.96
N PRO A 130 -1.85 4.09 -1.77
CA PRO A 130 -1.50 2.68 -1.96
C PRO A 130 -2.41 1.72 -1.16
N LEU A 131 -2.64 2.00 0.13
CA LEU A 131 -3.52 1.20 0.97
C LEU A 131 -4.96 1.19 0.42
N ALA A 132 -5.49 2.36 0.08
CA ALA A 132 -6.82 2.52 -0.51
C ALA A 132 -6.93 1.82 -1.87
N ALA A 133 -5.87 1.79 -2.69
CA ALA A 133 -5.84 1.08 -3.96
C ALA A 133 -5.99 -0.43 -3.77
N ALA A 134 -5.27 -1.03 -2.80
CA ALA A 134 -5.42 -2.45 -2.47
C ALA A 134 -6.85 -2.78 -1.99
N VAL A 135 -7.46 -1.91 -1.18
CA VAL A 135 -8.85 -2.05 -0.76
C VAL A 135 -9.81 -1.91 -1.93
N HIS A 136 -9.54 -1.00 -2.87
CA HIS A 136 -10.37 -0.83 -4.07
C HIS A 136 -10.31 -2.06 -4.98
N VAL A 137 -9.13 -2.65 -5.17
CA VAL A 137 -8.97 -3.93 -5.89
C VAL A 137 -9.86 -5.00 -5.26
N ALA A 138 -9.87 -5.11 -3.93
CA ALA A 138 -10.70 -6.06 -3.22
C ALA A 138 -12.19 -5.82 -3.49
N SER A 139 -12.64 -4.56 -3.38
CA SER A 139 -14.03 -4.18 -3.65
C SER A 139 -14.47 -4.51 -5.08
N LEU A 140 -13.61 -4.30 -6.09
CA LEU A 140 -13.91 -4.59 -7.50
C LEU A 140 -13.87 -6.08 -7.85
N THR A 141 -13.18 -6.89 -7.05
CA THR A 141 -13.00 -8.33 -7.30
C THR A 141 -13.84 -9.22 -6.39
N GLY A 142 -14.40 -8.66 -5.32
CA GLY A 142 -15.01 -9.42 -4.23
C GLY A 142 -13.99 -10.19 -3.38
N ALA A 143 -12.70 -9.88 -3.49
CA ALA A 143 -11.65 -10.54 -2.71
C ALA A 143 -11.80 -10.21 -1.22
N SER A 144 -11.46 -11.18 -0.37
CA SER A 144 -11.46 -10.99 1.07
C SER A 144 -10.29 -10.12 1.52
N ARG A 145 -10.48 -9.40 2.62
CA ARG A 145 -9.45 -8.57 3.25
C ARG A 145 -9.26 -9.09 4.66
N ARG A 146 -8.03 -9.40 5.04
CA ARG A 146 -7.71 -9.96 6.36
C ARG A 146 -6.48 -9.29 6.93
N ILE A 147 -6.59 -8.83 8.17
CA ILE A 147 -5.42 -8.42 8.93
C ILE A 147 -4.67 -9.67 9.39
N LEU A 148 -3.46 -9.87 8.87
CA LEU A 148 -2.61 -11.00 9.24
C LEU A 148 -1.92 -10.74 10.58
N LYS A 149 -1.43 -9.51 10.75
CA LYS A 149 -0.81 -9.05 11.99
C LYS A 149 -0.84 -7.53 12.04
N TYR A 150 -0.86 -7.01 13.26
CA TYR A 150 -0.56 -5.63 13.57
C TYR A 150 0.42 -5.61 14.75
N ALA A 151 1.41 -4.74 14.66
CA ALA A 151 2.36 -4.45 15.73
C ALA A 151 2.80 -2.99 15.59
N ASN A 152 3.48 -2.44 16.58
CA ASN A 152 4.16 -1.16 16.48
C ASN A 152 5.60 -1.27 17.02
N SER A 153 6.41 -0.25 16.80
CA SER A 153 7.82 -0.24 17.24
C SER A 153 7.99 -0.49 18.75
N GLY A 154 7.04 -0.08 19.57
CA GLY A 154 7.05 -0.30 21.02
C GLY A 154 6.88 -1.76 21.43
N ASP A 155 6.29 -2.61 20.59
CA ASP A 155 6.20 -4.05 20.84
C ASP A 155 7.56 -4.76 20.78
N VAL A 156 8.53 -4.13 20.12
CA VAL A 156 9.89 -4.66 19.97
C VAL A 156 10.88 -3.95 20.89
N THR A 157 10.82 -2.62 20.96
CA THR A 157 11.82 -1.81 21.69
C THR A 157 11.46 -1.56 23.15
N GLY A 158 10.17 -1.66 23.51
CA GLY A 158 9.65 -1.27 24.82
C GLY A 158 9.42 0.25 24.98
N GLU A 159 9.84 1.09 24.04
CA GLU A 159 9.53 2.52 24.01
C GLU A 159 8.06 2.73 23.63
N LYS A 160 7.33 3.55 24.40
CA LYS A 160 5.87 3.75 24.24
C LYS A 160 5.45 5.20 24.13
N SER A 161 6.39 6.13 24.20
CA SER A 161 6.14 7.58 24.12
C SER A 161 5.97 8.06 22.68
N TRP A 162 6.64 7.40 21.74
CA TRP A 162 6.51 7.60 20.31
C TRP A 162 6.65 6.25 19.61
N VAL A 163 5.64 5.83 18.86
CA VAL A 163 5.71 4.56 18.12
C VAL A 163 5.29 4.73 16.67
N VAL A 164 5.67 3.77 15.83
CA VAL A 164 5.20 3.67 14.44
C VAL A 164 4.43 2.36 14.29
N GLY A 165 3.25 2.42 13.68
CA GLY A 165 2.37 1.28 13.48
C GLY A 165 2.64 0.50 12.18
N TYR A 166 2.66 -0.82 12.27
CA TYR A 166 3.03 -1.74 11.20
C TYR A 166 1.93 -2.80 10.96
N PRO A 167 1.13 -2.64 9.90
CA PRO A 167 0.13 -3.64 9.53
C PRO A 167 0.68 -4.63 8.50
N ALA A 168 0.24 -5.89 8.59
CA ALA A 168 0.35 -6.88 7.53
C ALA A 168 -1.06 -7.31 7.12
N ILE A 169 -1.40 -7.13 5.85
CA ILE A 169 -2.76 -7.30 5.33
C ILE A 169 -2.70 -8.19 4.09
N SER A 170 -3.58 -9.18 4.02
CA SER A 170 -3.79 -9.96 2.79
C SER A 170 -5.08 -9.53 2.10
N VAL A 171 -5.01 -9.37 0.79
CA VAL A 171 -6.16 -9.24 -0.10
C VAL A 171 -6.18 -10.45 -1.03
N GLY A 172 -7.24 -11.27 -0.97
CA GLY A 172 -7.32 -12.53 -1.72
C GLY A 172 -8.65 -13.25 -1.64
#